data_AF-A0A0J9GZA2-F1
#
_entry.id   AF-A0A0J9GZA2-F1
#
_cell.length_a   1.000
_cell.length_b   1.000
_cell.length_c   1.000
_cell.angle_alpha   90.00
_cell.angle_beta   90.00
_cell.angle_gamma   90.00
#
_symmetry.space_group_name_H-M   'P 1'
#
loop_
_entity.id
_entity.type
_entity.pdbx_description
1 polymer ?
#
loop_
_entity_poly.entity_id
_entity_poly.type
_entity_poly.pdbx_seq_one_letter_code
_entity_poly.pdbx_strand_id
1 'polypeptide(L)'
;MRGINSLVDVSGYLLMLSGLMHLVAFAWSGLSYGVYGFLPVGVALVVIGYALQRTEWRWLAWIAYLVIGIAVSFVIRDFYVTSGAPSWWFSAMLVVDALAVLVLFMFLWRSPRPQAA
;
A
#
# COMPACT_ATOMS: atom_id res chain seq x y z
N MET A 1 -3.56 -3.89 27.07
CA MET A 1 -3.24 -4.55 25.78
C MET A 1 -3.02 -3.50 24.69
N ARG A 2 -1.87 -2.80 24.66
CA ARG A 2 -1.58 -1.72 23.69
C ARG A 2 -0.72 -2.16 22.48
N GLY A 3 -0.32 -3.44 22.43
CA GLY A 3 0.64 -3.92 21.42
C GLY A 3 0.05 -4.11 20.02
N ILE A 4 -1.23 -4.46 19.89
CA ILE A 4 -1.87 -4.76 18.60
C ILE A 4 -2.17 -3.47 17.82
N ASN A 5 -2.59 -2.40 18.49
CA ASN A 5 -2.89 -1.11 17.86
C ASN A 5 -1.67 -0.52 17.15
N SER A 6 -0.46 -0.70 17.69
CA SER A 6 0.76 -0.18 17.06
C SER A 6 1.04 -0.71 15.66
N LEU A 7 0.75 -1.99 15.39
CA LEU A 7 1.02 -2.59 14.08
C LEU A 7 -0.03 -2.18 13.04
N VAL A 8 -1.28 -2.04 13.45
CA VAL A 8 -2.37 -1.55 12.59
C VAL A 8 -2.12 -0.10 12.22
N ASP A 9 -1.76 0.73 13.20
CA ASP A 9 -1.46 2.14 13.00
C ASP A 9 -0.29 2.32 12.03
N VAL A 10 0.81 1.59 12.27
CA VAL A 10 2.00 1.60 11.38
C VAL A 10 1.64 1.11 9.98
N SER A 11 0.86 0.03 9.86
CA SER A 11 0.39 -0.45 8.54
C SER A 11 -0.42 0.62 7.82
N GLY A 12 -1.33 1.29 8.52
CA GLY A 12 -2.16 2.36 7.97
C GLY A 12 -1.32 3.54 7.49
N TYR A 13 -0.33 3.99 8.27
CA TYR A 13 0.56 5.07 7.88
C TYR A 13 1.42 4.70 6.67
N LEU A 14 1.95 3.47 6.62
CA LEU A 14 2.75 2.99 5.48
C LEU A 14 1.90 2.88 4.21
N LEU A 15 0.66 2.40 4.32
CA LEU A 15 -0.30 2.35 3.22
C LEU A 15 -0.62 3.75 2.70
N MET A 16 -0.92 4.69 3.60
CA MET A 16 -1.20 6.08 3.22
C MET A 16 0.02 6.74 2.57
N LEU A 17 1.22 6.53 3.13
CA LEU A 17 2.47 7.04 2.56
C LEU A 17 2.70 6.47 1.16
N SER A 18 2.60 5.14 0.98
CA SER A 18 2.72 4.52 -0.34
C SER A 18 1.68 5.09 -1.32
N GLY A 19 0.43 5.21 -0.89
CA GLY A 19 -0.63 5.75 -1.72
C GLY A 19 -0.33 7.19 -2.17
N LEU A 20 0.14 8.05 -1.27
CA LEU A 20 0.60 9.40 -1.62
C LEU A 20 1.77 9.37 -2.60
N MET A 21 2.72 8.45 -2.45
CA MET A 21 3.85 8.34 -3.39
C MET A 21 3.41 7.93 -4.80
N HIS A 22 2.41 7.05 -4.91
CA HIS A 22 1.79 6.70 -6.18
C HIS A 22 1.09 7.91 -6.81
N LEU A 23 0.35 8.71 -6.04
CA LEU A 23 -0.29 9.93 -6.54
C LEU A 23 0.72 10.97 -7.02
N VAL A 24 1.85 11.13 -6.32
CA VAL A 24 2.93 12.02 -6.73
C VAL A 24 3.60 11.49 -8.01
N ALA A 25 3.83 10.18 -8.12
CA ALA A 25 4.35 9.56 -9.35
C ALA A 25 3.42 9.78 -10.55
N PHE A 26 2.10 9.70 -10.34
CA PHE A 26 1.10 10.03 -11.35
C PHE A 26 1.16 11.50 -11.79
N ALA A 27 1.30 12.44 -10.84
CA ALA A 27 1.44 13.86 -11.15
C ALA A 27 2.75 14.16 -11.92
N TRP A 28 3.86 13.53 -11.55
CA TRP A 28 5.16 13.73 -12.21
C TRP A 28 5.24 13.18 -13.64
N SER A 29 4.50 12.12 -13.91
CA SER A 29 4.53 11.44 -15.20
C SER A 29 3.73 12.14 -16.29
N GLY A 30 3.16 13.32 -16.01
CA GLY A 30 2.53 14.19 -17.00
C GLY A 30 1.32 13.56 -17.69
N LEU A 31 0.62 12.63 -17.01
CA LEU A 31 -0.55 11.91 -17.52
C LEU A 31 -0.27 11.02 -18.75
N SER A 32 0.95 10.47 -18.89
CA SER A 32 1.27 9.55 -19.98
C SER A 32 0.43 8.25 -19.90
N TYR A 33 0.27 7.53 -21.01
CA TYR A 33 -0.65 6.39 -21.05
C TYR A 33 -0.25 5.22 -20.13
N GLY A 34 1.05 5.10 -19.82
CA GLY A 34 1.61 4.03 -19.01
C GLY A 34 1.51 4.25 -17.50
N VAL A 35 0.92 5.36 -17.03
CA VAL A 35 0.92 5.75 -15.60
C VAL A 35 -0.48 5.86 -15.00
N TYR A 36 -1.55 5.61 -15.78
CA TYR A 36 -2.93 5.67 -15.27
C TYR A 36 -3.21 4.68 -14.14
N GLY A 37 -2.42 3.61 -13.99
CA GLY A 37 -2.51 2.69 -12.86
C GLY A 37 -2.16 3.30 -11.51
N PHE A 38 -1.27 4.32 -11.47
CA PHE A 38 -0.82 4.93 -10.22
C PHE A 38 -1.94 5.70 -9.50
N LEU A 39 -2.88 6.31 -10.22
CA LEU A 39 -3.97 7.07 -9.63
C LEU A 39 -4.95 6.19 -8.82
N PRO A 40 -5.62 5.17 -9.40
CA PRO A 40 -6.56 4.34 -8.65
C PRO A 40 -5.86 3.55 -7.55
N VAL A 41 -4.61 3.09 -7.76
CA VAL A 41 -3.81 2.44 -6.72
C VAL A 41 -3.53 3.40 -5.57
N GLY A 42 -3.06 4.61 -5.87
CA GLY A 42 -2.75 5.63 -4.86
C GLY A 42 -3.97 5.97 -4.00
N VAL A 43 -5.12 6.20 -4.65
CA VAL A 43 -6.39 6.45 -3.95
C VAL A 43 -6.79 5.25 -3.08
N ALA A 44 -6.73 4.02 -3.61
CA ALA A 44 -7.10 2.82 -2.87
C ALA A 44 -6.23 2.65 -1.61
N LEU A 45 -4.91 2.81 -1.73
CA LEU A 45 -3.99 2.67 -0.60
C LEU A 45 -4.21 3.72 0.49
N VAL A 46 -4.47 4.98 0.12
CA VAL A 46 -4.81 6.04 1.09
C VAL A 46 -6.11 5.73 1.82
N VAL A 47 -7.17 5.36 1.08
CA VAL A 47 -8.49 5.07 1.65
C VAL A 47 -8.44 3.85 2.55
N ILE A 48 -7.79 2.77 2.11
CA ILE A 48 -7.65 1.54 2.88
C ILE A 48 -6.79 1.78 4.12
N GLY A 49 -5.66 2.49 3.99
CA GLY A 49 -4.79 2.83 5.13
C GLY A 49 -5.53 3.63 6.21
N TYR A 50 -6.31 4.63 5.79
CA TYR A 50 -7.16 5.41 6.69
C TYR A 50 -8.26 4.56 7.34
N ALA A 51 -8.95 3.72 6.56
CA ALA A 51 -10.01 2.85 7.08
C ALA A 51 -9.46 1.81 8.07
N LEU A 52 -8.27 1.29 7.82
CA LEU A 52 -7.59 0.31 8.66
C LEU A 52 -7.28 0.88 10.04
N GLN A 53 -6.84 2.14 10.12
CA GLN A 53 -6.60 2.86 11.39
C GLN A 53 -7.90 3.10 12.19
N ARG A 54 -9.05 3.19 11.52
CA ARG A 54 -10.33 3.49 12.17
C ARG A 54 -11.07 2.28 12.67
N THR A 55 -10.93 1.15 12.00
CA THR A 55 -11.80 -0.02 12.22
C THR A 55 -11.05 -1.23 12.75
N GLU A 56 -9.73 -1.31 12.57
CA GLU A 56 -8.90 -2.49 12.91
C GLU A 56 -9.42 -3.80 12.29
N TRP A 57 -10.23 -3.72 11.22
CA TRP A 57 -10.88 -4.89 10.63
C TRP A 57 -9.89 -5.76 9.87
N ARG A 58 -9.76 -7.04 10.27
CA ARG A 58 -8.83 -8.00 9.63
C ARG A 58 -9.06 -8.21 8.14
N TRP A 59 -10.31 -8.14 7.68
CA TRP A 59 -10.61 -8.30 6.26
C TRP A 59 -10.10 -7.11 5.43
N LEU A 60 -10.06 -5.89 6.00
CA LEU A 60 -9.43 -4.74 5.35
C LEU A 60 -7.92 -4.92 5.21
N ALA A 61 -7.26 -5.53 6.21
CA ALA A 61 -5.84 -5.85 6.11
C ALA A 61 -5.56 -6.89 5.00
N TRP A 62 -6.45 -7.87 4.81
CA TRP A 62 -6.37 -8.80 3.67
C TRP A 62 -6.53 -8.08 2.33
N ILE A 63 -7.50 -7.17 2.21
CA ILE A 63 -7.68 -6.37 1.00
C ILE A 63 -6.46 -5.49 0.75
N ALA A 64 -5.94 -4.81 1.78
CA ALA A 64 -4.74 -3.99 1.67
C ALA A 64 -3.55 -4.79 1.14
N TYR A 65 -3.34 -6.01 1.67
CA TYR A 65 -2.28 -6.91 1.25
C TYR A 65 -2.41 -7.29 -0.24
N LEU A 66 -3.61 -7.65 -0.68
CA LEU A 66 -3.87 -7.98 -2.08
C LEU A 66 -3.71 -6.77 -3.00
N VAL A 67 -4.21 -5.60 -2.59
CA VAL A 67 -4.09 -4.35 -3.36
C VAL A 67 -2.62 -3.97 -3.52
N ILE A 68 -1.80 -4.02 -2.47
CA ILE A 68 -0.36 -3.76 -2.60
C ILE A 68 0.32 -4.79 -3.52
N GLY A 69 0.02 -6.09 -3.36
CA GLY A 69 0.63 -7.12 -4.21
C GLY A 69 0.33 -6.92 -5.71
N ILE A 70 -0.92 -6.56 -6.02
CA ILE A 70 -1.35 -6.23 -7.38
C ILE A 70 -0.69 -4.92 -7.84
N ALA A 71 -0.70 -3.88 -7.02
CA ALA A 71 -0.09 -2.59 -7.29
C ALA A 71 1.39 -2.74 -7.64
N VAL A 72 2.17 -3.38 -6.78
CA VAL A 72 3.61 -3.64 -6.99
C VAL A 72 3.85 -4.37 -8.31
N SER A 73 3.00 -5.34 -8.68
CA SER A 73 3.12 -6.07 -9.94
C SER A 73 2.93 -5.16 -11.17
N PHE A 74 2.01 -4.20 -11.10
CA PHE A 74 1.80 -3.20 -12.17
C PHE A 74 2.90 -2.13 -12.18
N VAL A 75 3.29 -1.62 -11.00
CA VAL A 75 4.36 -0.62 -10.86
C VAL A 75 5.67 -1.16 -11.42
N ILE A 76 6.06 -2.40 -11.11
CA ILE A 76 7.27 -3.00 -11.65
C ILE A 76 7.22 -3.08 -13.18
N ARG A 77 6.07 -3.44 -13.76
CA ARG A 77 5.91 -3.51 -15.23
C ARG A 77 6.09 -2.12 -15.87
N ASP A 78 5.44 -1.09 -15.33
CA ASP A 78 5.47 0.25 -15.92
C ASP A 78 6.80 0.98 -15.65
N PHE A 79 7.50 0.63 -14.56
CA PHE A 79 8.84 1.10 -14.22
C PHE A 79 9.88 0.86 -15.31
N TYR A 80 9.79 -0.27 -16.02
CA TYR A 80 10.74 -0.63 -17.07
C TYR A 80 10.43 -0.01 -18.44
N VAL A 81 9.25 0.59 -18.63
CA VAL A 81 8.75 0.90 -19.98
C VAL A 81 8.47 2.39 -20.22
N THR A 82 8.07 3.18 -19.22
CA THR A 82 7.40 4.47 -19.55
C THR A 82 7.51 5.64 -18.57
N SER A 83 8.12 5.52 -17.40
CA SER A 83 7.95 6.58 -16.38
C SER A 83 8.94 7.74 -16.49
N GLY A 84 8.41 8.97 -16.58
CA GLY A 84 9.18 10.22 -16.44
C GLY A 84 9.61 10.56 -15.00
N ALA A 85 9.19 9.76 -14.00
CA ALA A 85 9.63 9.94 -12.62
C ALA A 85 11.03 9.34 -12.39
N PRO A 86 11.84 9.92 -11.48
CA PRO A 86 13.20 9.44 -11.22
C PRO A 86 13.24 8.02 -10.64
N SER A 87 14.24 7.22 -11.02
CA SER A 87 14.40 5.82 -10.55
C SER A 87 14.49 5.67 -9.02
N TRP A 88 15.06 6.66 -8.34
CA TRP A 88 15.14 6.67 -6.87
C TRP A 88 13.77 6.80 -6.20
N TRP A 89 12.79 7.47 -6.83
CA TRP A 89 11.43 7.60 -6.30
C TRP A 89 10.73 6.25 -6.25
N PHE A 90 10.87 5.47 -7.31
CA PHE A 90 10.31 4.12 -7.38
C PHE A 90 10.99 3.14 -6.44
N SER A 91 12.32 3.26 -6.28
CA SER A 91 13.02 2.46 -5.27
C SER A 91 12.48 2.76 -3.87
N ALA A 92 12.21 4.03 -3.57
CA ALA A 92 11.58 4.42 -2.32
C ALA A 92 10.14 3.86 -2.20
N MET A 93 9.32 3.94 -3.26
CA MET A 93 7.98 3.33 -3.29
C MET A 93 8.03 1.83 -2.96
N LEU A 94 8.93 1.10 -3.63
CA LEU A 94 9.07 -0.34 -3.45
C LEU A 94 9.49 -0.72 -2.03
N VAL A 95 10.36 0.09 -1.41
CA VAL A 95 10.73 -0.08 0.00
C VAL A 95 9.52 0.16 0.92
N VAL A 96 8.76 1.23 0.70
CA VAL A 96 7.56 1.53 1.51
C VAL A 96 6.50 0.44 1.35
N ASP A 97 6.28 -0.06 0.14
CA ASP A 97 5.36 -1.16 -0.15
C ASP A 97 5.81 -2.45 0.54
N ALA A 98 7.09 -2.80 0.45
CA ALA A 98 7.63 -3.98 1.11
C ALA A 98 7.47 -3.90 2.64
N LEU A 99 7.71 -2.72 3.23
CA LEU A 99 7.48 -2.49 4.65
C LEU A 99 6.00 -2.60 5.00
N ALA A 100 5.10 -2.01 4.21
CA ALA A 100 3.66 -2.10 4.43
C ALA A 100 3.17 -3.55 4.41
N VAL A 101 3.60 -4.33 3.41
CA VAL A 101 3.30 -5.77 3.27
C VAL A 101 3.82 -6.56 4.46
N LEU A 102 5.07 -6.32 4.88
CA LEU A 102 5.68 -7.02 6.00
C LEU A 102 4.92 -6.76 7.31
N VAL A 103 4.55 -5.51 7.59
CA VAL A 103 3.82 -5.14 8.81
C VAL A 103 2.38 -5.67 8.76
N LEU A 104 1.71 -5.58 7.61
CA LEU A 104 0.38 -6.18 7.41
C LEU A 104 0.42 -7.70 7.62
N PHE A 105 1.44 -8.38 7.09
CA PHE A 105 1.63 -9.81 7.29
C PHE A 105 1.81 -10.14 8.78
N MET A 106 2.66 -9.40 9.49
CA MET A 106 2.84 -9.58 10.94
C MET A 106 1.54 -9.35 11.72
N PHE A 107 0.76 -8.33 11.35
CA PHE A 107 -0.55 -8.07 11.96
C PHE A 107 -1.54 -9.21 11.72
N LEU A 108 -1.66 -9.67 10.46
CA LEU A 108 -2.56 -10.77 10.08
C LEU A 108 -2.17 -12.09 10.76
N TRP A 109 -0.87 -12.37 10.87
CA TRP A 109 -0.32 -13.60 11.45
C TRP A 109 -0.45 -13.65 12.99
N ARG A 110 -0.28 -12.51 13.67
CA ARG A 110 -0.39 -12.43 15.13
C ARG A 110 -1.81 -12.35 15.65
N SER A 111 -2.79 -12.05 14.78
CA SER A 111 -4.17 -11.88 15.19
C SER A 111 -4.84 -13.25 15.49
N PRO A 112 -5.41 -13.49 16.69
CA PRO A 112 -5.99 -14.77 17.10
C PRO A 112 -7.00 -15.29 16.08
N ARG A 113 -6.96 -16.56 15.68
CA ARG A 113 -7.88 -17.12 14.67
C ARG A 113 -9.33 -16.74 14.99
N PRO A 114 -10.18 -16.47 13.97
CA PRO A 114 -11.62 -16.31 14.21
C PRO A 114 -12.10 -17.50 15.05
N GLN A 115 -12.67 -17.24 16.23
CA GLN A 115 -13.42 -18.28 16.92
C GLN A 115 -14.54 -18.67 15.96
N ALA A 116 -14.51 -19.92 15.48
CA ALA A 116 -15.62 -20.47 14.72
C ALA A 116 -16.87 -20.31 15.59
N ALA A 117 -17.86 -19.58 15.04
CA ALA A 117 -19.17 -19.44 15.66
C ALA A 117 -19.90 -20.78 15.68
#